data_AF-A0ABD7CN78-F1
#
_entry.id   AF-A0ABD7CN78-F1
#
_cell.length_a   1.000
_cell.length_b   1.000
_cell.length_c   1.000
_cell.angle_alpha   90.00
_cell.angle_beta   90.00
_cell.angle_gamma   90.00
#
_symmetry.space_group_name_H-M   'P 1'
#
loop_
_entity.id
_entity.type
_entity.pdbx_description
1 polymer ?
#
loop_
_entity_poly.entity_id
_entity_poly.type
_entity_poly.pdbx_seq_one_letter_code
_entity_poly.pdbx_strand_id
1 'polypeptide(L)'
;MYKKITIYFMIFFLLFTNANCKVKAADSDKKEKVLIVYDSLNFFSYNNNIVYSVRELLGAFNTAVKVVNIADYKEGKINNYDYVFVMGIEGELNKKTFIKDLKNYNKKICWIGEGIDIFLQNNPKYSIRYVNSNSDITEAYYSNKENINISKMEKFYLDSKKSFTVLKPYSKETKIYGYLSNGKDYFPYIINEKNLWHISRIDNNSVIFYIFSDILNYIFEVDKFKGEKVFIRIEDVHPLIDINKIKAIADYLYSEDIPFMIALIPTFVDTKTGYVNSMSDQKNFINTIKYMQQKGGTVILHGYTHQNNKEEVSEKGYEFWKGKENAPLEVDIEKYVYDKVGKAIKECVKNNIYPLGFEEPHYAMDMRAYKEFKKYFSTYVGQYQSSNKRFTSAAYPYILKDTETFNILIPENLGYIEKENPLWLKEIQENFRQISMVRGYTAGVFFHSYIDINYLKELVDYFKSQNVDFLDLKKEKNWVKWNGIKIISRDGKVNVYHKEDQENNKKVFKEKQFVEKANFIVIVIVTVFVTIFIIMFFVSKKKDKNKFLR
;
A
#
# COMPACT_ATOMS: atom_id res chain seq x y z
N MET A 1 -15.35 -22.80 58.98
CA MET A 1 -15.96 -23.19 57.69
C MET A 1 -15.99 -22.06 56.66
N TYR A 2 -16.22 -20.80 57.07
CA TYR A 2 -16.36 -19.66 56.16
C TYR A 2 -15.09 -19.24 55.37
N LYS A 3 -13.87 -19.38 55.93
CA LYS A 3 -12.62 -19.00 55.22
C LYS A 3 -12.30 -19.85 53.98
N LYS A 4 -12.76 -21.10 53.92
CA LYS A 4 -12.54 -21.96 52.73
C LYS A 4 -13.49 -21.58 51.59
N ILE A 5 -14.73 -21.21 51.92
CA ILE A 5 -15.76 -20.84 50.94
C ILE A 5 -15.39 -19.52 50.22
N THR A 6 -14.82 -18.55 50.94
CA THR A 6 -14.35 -17.28 50.35
C THR A 6 -13.19 -17.48 49.37
N ILE A 7 -12.27 -18.40 49.66
CA ILE A 7 -11.15 -18.72 48.76
C ILE A 7 -11.65 -19.43 47.50
N TYR A 8 -12.60 -20.36 47.61
CA TYR A 8 -13.22 -20.98 46.43
C TYR A 8 -14.00 -19.96 45.58
N PHE A 9 -14.66 -18.98 46.20
CA PHE A 9 -15.37 -17.92 45.47
C PHE A 9 -14.42 -16.97 44.75
N MET A 10 -13.28 -16.58 45.36
CA MET A 10 -12.25 -15.76 44.71
C MET A 10 -11.58 -16.50 43.54
N ILE A 11 -11.28 -17.79 43.70
CA ILE A 11 -10.68 -18.60 42.63
C ILE A 11 -11.68 -18.79 41.48
N PHE A 12 -12.97 -18.98 41.78
CA PHE A 12 -14.03 -19.07 40.77
C PHE A 12 -14.24 -17.75 40.02
N PHE A 13 -14.16 -16.60 40.72
CA PHE A 13 -14.26 -15.27 40.11
C PHE A 13 -13.06 -14.95 39.21
N LEU A 14 -11.83 -15.30 39.63
CA LEU A 14 -10.60 -15.16 38.84
C LEU A 14 -10.55 -16.08 37.62
N LEU A 15 -11.20 -17.25 37.67
CA LEU A 15 -11.36 -18.15 36.53
C LEU A 15 -12.43 -17.65 35.54
N PHE A 16 -13.47 -16.96 36.02
CA PHE A 16 -14.52 -16.37 35.16
C PHE A 16 -14.09 -15.06 34.48
N THR A 17 -13.27 -14.23 35.13
CA THR A 17 -12.78 -12.97 34.52
C THR A 17 -11.72 -13.19 33.44
N ASN A 18 -11.04 -14.35 33.41
CA ASN A 18 -10.05 -14.69 32.40
C ASN A 18 -10.63 -15.43 31.18
N ALA A 19 -11.91 -15.81 31.18
CA ALA A 19 -12.49 -16.65 30.14
C ALA A 19 -13.22 -15.89 29.01
N ASN A 20 -13.51 -14.59 29.13
CA ASN A 20 -14.34 -13.88 28.14
C ASN A 20 -13.94 -12.41 27.84
N CYS A 21 -12.64 -12.12 27.75
CA CYS A 21 -12.18 -10.90 27.07
C CYS A 21 -11.32 -11.24 25.87
N LYS A 22 -11.91 -11.91 24.88
CA LYS A 22 -11.49 -11.71 23.50
C LYS A 22 -12.14 -10.42 23.02
N VAL A 23 -11.45 -9.30 23.25
CA VAL A 23 -11.68 -8.11 22.44
C VAL A 23 -11.24 -8.49 21.02
N LYS A 24 -12.17 -9.01 20.24
CA LYS A 24 -12.03 -8.94 18.78
C LYS A 24 -12.12 -7.46 18.46
N ALA A 25 -10.98 -6.87 18.08
CA ALA A 25 -11.04 -5.71 17.20
C ALA A 25 -11.90 -6.15 16.01
N ALA A 26 -13.09 -5.58 15.90
CA ALA A 26 -13.90 -5.73 14.70
C ALA A 26 -13.23 -4.89 13.62
N ASP A 27 -12.19 -5.42 12.98
CA ASP A 27 -11.93 -5.06 11.60
C ASP A 27 -13.20 -5.48 10.85
N SER A 28 -13.97 -4.51 10.40
CA SER A 28 -15.14 -4.80 9.57
C SER A 28 -14.64 -5.39 8.25
N ASP A 29 -14.59 -6.72 8.16
CA ASP A 29 -14.22 -7.48 6.96
C ASP A 29 -15.12 -7.16 5.73
N LYS A 30 -16.20 -6.39 5.93
CA LYS A 30 -17.10 -5.98 4.86
C LYS A 30 -16.51 -4.79 4.10
N LYS A 31 -16.02 -5.06 2.89
CA LYS A 31 -15.60 -4.04 1.93
C LYS A 31 -16.80 -3.31 1.32
N GLU A 32 -16.69 -2.00 1.19
CA GLU A 32 -17.66 -1.18 0.44
C GLU A 32 -17.61 -1.53 -1.05
N LYS A 33 -18.76 -1.81 -1.66
CA LYS A 33 -18.80 -2.24 -3.06
C LYS A 33 -18.86 -1.04 -3.99
N VAL A 34 -17.86 -0.89 -4.84
CA VAL A 34 -17.78 0.21 -5.81
C VAL A 34 -17.90 -0.32 -7.23
N LEU A 35 -18.77 0.28 -8.03
CA LEU A 35 -18.82 0.07 -9.47
C LEU A 35 -18.24 1.29 -10.17
N ILE A 36 -17.18 1.10 -10.96
CA ILE A 36 -16.71 2.11 -11.92
C ILE A 36 -17.30 1.77 -13.28
N VAL A 37 -18.08 2.70 -13.83
CA VAL A 37 -18.57 2.68 -15.21
C VAL A 37 -17.84 3.77 -15.99
N TYR A 38 -17.25 3.41 -17.13
CA TYR A 38 -16.40 4.33 -17.89
C TYR A 38 -16.67 4.22 -19.40
N ASP A 39 -16.31 5.27 -20.13
CA ASP A 39 -16.40 5.35 -21.59
C ASP A 39 -15.09 4.94 -22.30
N SER A 40 -13.96 5.51 -21.88
CA SER A 40 -12.59 5.30 -22.37
C SER A 40 -11.64 4.99 -21.21
N LEU A 41 -10.49 4.38 -21.49
CA LEU A 41 -9.49 4.08 -20.45
C LEU A 41 -8.52 5.24 -20.20
N ASN A 42 -8.35 6.13 -21.15
CA ASN A 42 -7.32 7.16 -21.19
C ASN A 42 -7.78 8.38 -21.99
N PHE A 43 -7.21 9.53 -21.68
CA PHE A 43 -7.35 10.75 -22.49
C PHE A 43 -6.51 10.63 -23.78
N PHE A 44 -6.94 11.30 -24.85
CA PHE A 44 -6.32 11.33 -26.15
C PHE A 44 -4.87 11.81 -26.03
N SER A 45 -3.97 11.18 -26.78
CA SER A 45 -2.52 11.41 -26.73
C SER A 45 -1.83 11.03 -25.41
N TYR A 46 -2.56 10.58 -24.38
CA TYR A 46 -1.96 10.05 -23.15
C TYR A 46 -2.04 8.53 -23.08
N ASN A 47 -0.99 7.89 -22.58
CA ASN A 47 -0.94 6.43 -22.47
C ASN A 47 -1.45 5.91 -21.12
N ASN A 48 -1.65 6.77 -20.11
CA ASN A 48 -2.00 6.37 -18.76
C ASN A 48 -3.46 5.91 -18.68
N ASN A 49 -3.69 4.80 -17.99
CA ASN A 49 -5.03 4.31 -17.75
C ASN A 49 -5.60 4.96 -16.48
N ILE A 50 -6.32 6.06 -16.67
CA ILE A 50 -6.90 6.83 -15.56
C ILE A 50 -7.93 6.01 -14.78
N VAL A 51 -8.69 5.14 -15.46
CA VAL A 51 -9.70 4.26 -14.83
C VAL A 51 -9.04 3.27 -13.88
N TYR A 52 -7.93 2.64 -14.29
CA TYR A 52 -7.18 1.73 -13.42
C TYR A 52 -6.50 2.48 -12.29
N SER A 53 -6.07 3.72 -12.53
CA SER A 53 -5.44 4.51 -11.48
C SER A 53 -6.44 4.86 -10.37
N VAL A 54 -7.67 5.24 -10.74
CA VAL A 54 -8.77 5.40 -9.77
C VAL A 54 -9.08 4.07 -9.08
N ARG A 55 -9.16 2.94 -9.83
CA ARG A 55 -9.40 1.62 -9.23
C ARG A 55 -8.39 1.28 -8.13
N GLU A 56 -7.10 1.50 -8.38
CA GLU A 56 -6.08 1.24 -7.37
C GLU A 56 -6.18 2.22 -6.19
N LEU A 57 -6.36 3.52 -6.43
CA LEU A 57 -6.51 4.54 -5.38
C LEU A 57 -7.61 4.20 -4.36
N LEU A 58 -8.72 3.61 -4.83
CA LEU A 58 -9.82 3.18 -3.97
C LEU A 58 -9.43 2.07 -2.97
N GLY A 59 -8.27 1.44 -3.12
CA GLY A 59 -7.66 0.55 -2.14
C GLY A 59 -7.26 1.22 -0.82
N ALA A 60 -7.17 2.55 -0.78
CA ALA A 60 -6.99 3.29 0.46
C ALA A 60 -8.26 3.29 1.35
N PHE A 61 -9.43 2.98 0.77
CA PHE A 61 -10.75 3.14 1.38
C PHE A 61 -11.47 1.82 1.69
N ASN A 62 -10.73 0.69 1.80
CA ASN A 62 -11.26 -0.64 2.07
C ASN A 62 -12.43 -1.05 1.14
N THR A 63 -12.23 -0.85 -0.16
CA THR A 63 -13.29 -1.08 -1.16
C THR A 63 -13.08 -2.37 -1.96
N ALA A 64 -14.19 -2.90 -2.48
CA ALA A 64 -14.21 -3.95 -3.50
C ALA A 64 -14.70 -3.33 -4.82
N VAL A 65 -13.77 -3.11 -5.75
CA VAL A 65 -14.04 -2.35 -6.97
C VAL A 65 -14.31 -3.29 -8.16
N LYS A 66 -15.39 -3.03 -8.89
CA LYS A 66 -15.64 -3.62 -10.21
C LYS A 66 -15.60 -2.54 -11.28
N VAL A 67 -14.83 -2.78 -12.35
CA VAL A 67 -14.72 -1.89 -13.51
C VAL A 67 -15.52 -2.47 -14.67
N VAL A 68 -16.34 -1.65 -15.34
CA VAL A 68 -17.23 -2.04 -16.45
C VAL A 68 -17.24 -0.93 -17.51
N ASN A 69 -16.96 -1.26 -18.76
CA ASN A 69 -17.15 -0.30 -19.85
C ASN A 69 -18.66 -0.07 -20.06
N ILE A 70 -19.06 1.16 -20.37
CA ILE A 70 -20.46 1.53 -20.59
C ILE A 70 -21.14 0.66 -21.67
N ALA A 71 -20.42 0.26 -22.72
CA ALA A 71 -20.91 -0.64 -23.76
C ALA A 71 -21.38 -1.99 -23.18
N ASP A 72 -20.68 -2.49 -22.15
CA ASP A 72 -20.95 -3.78 -21.49
C ASP A 72 -21.89 -3.67 -20.28
N TYR A 73 -22.37 -2.47 -19.95
CA TYR A 73 -23.29 -2.27 -18.83
C TYR A 73 -24.62 -3.04 -19.03
N LYS A 74 -25.13 -3.64 -17.96
CA LYS A 74 -26.42 -4.37 -17.95
C LYS A 74 -27.38 -3.69 -16.97
N GLU A 75 -28.64 -3.54 -17.36
CA GLU A 75 -29.69 -2.92 -16.54
C GLU A 75 -29.77 -3.56 -15.14
N GLY A 76 -29.99 -2.74 -14.12
CA GLY A 76 -30.10 -3.14 -12.72
C GLY A 76 -28.77 -3.51 -12.05
N LYS A 77 -27.64 -3.57 -12.78
CA LYS A 77 -26.33 -3.97 -12.22
C LYS A 77 -25.87 -3.05 -11.09
N ILE A 78 -26.14 -1.76 -11.18
CA ILE A 78 -25.81 -0.74 -10.18
C ILE A 78 -26.37 -1.05 -8.78
N ASN A 79 -27.51 -1.72 -8.69
CA ASN A 79 -28.19 -1.96 -7.41
C ASN A 79 -27.39 -2.86 -6.45
N ASN A 80 -26.40 -3.60 -6.98
CA ASN A 80 -25.52 -4.48 -6.19
C ASN A 80 -24.35 -3.75 -5.51
N TYR A 81 -24.21 -2.44 -5.73
CA TYR A 81 -23.07 -1.64 -5.28
C TYR A 81 -23.52 -0.54 -4.33
N ASP A 82 -22.61 -0.09 -3.47
CA ASP A 82 -22.82 0.97 -2.48
C ASP A 82 -22.46 2.35 -3.05
N TYR A 83 -21.50 2.36 -3.98
CA TYR A 83 -21.02 3.54 -4.69
C TYR A 83 -20.95 3.26 -6.19
N VAL A 84 -21.32 4.25 -6.99
CA VAL A 84 -21.09 4.23 -8.44
C VAL A 84 -20.27 5.42 -8.88
N PHE A 85 -19.11 5.11 -9.43
CA PHE A 85 -18.22 6.06 -10.07
C PHE A 85 -18.50 6.02 -11.57
N VAL A 86 -18.83 7.17 -12.13
CA VAL A 86 -19.05 7.35 -13.57
C VAL A 86 -17.89 8.18 -14.10
N MET A 87 -17.12 7.65 -15.03
CA MET A 87 -15.95 8.33 -15.60
C MET A 87 -16.24 8.65 -17.07
N GLY A 88 -16.56 9.92 -17.33
CA GLY A 88 -16.66 10.48 -18.67
C GLY A 88 -15.33 11.12 -19.05
N ILE A 89 -14.52 10.39 -19.79
CA ILE A 89 -13.16 10.79 -20.12
C ILE A 89 -13.16 11.51 -21.46
N GLU A 90 -13.51 10.80 -22.53
CA GLU A 90 -13.55 11.32 -23.92
C GLU A 90 -14.51 10.54 -24.84
N GLY A 91 -15.34 9.65 -24.29
CA GLY A 91 -16.28 8.84 -25.04
C GLY A 91 -17.74 9.19 -24.73
N GLU A 92 -18.65 8.34 -25.17
CA GLU A 92 -20.09 8.57 -24.98
C GLU A 92 -20.65 7.78 -23.79
N LEU A 93 -21.28 8.49 -22.84
CA LEU A 93 -22.00 7.91 -21.70
C LEU A 93 -23.54 7.87 -21.92
N ASN A 94 -23.99 7.80 -23.16
CA ASN A 94 -25.40 8.00 -23.56
C ASN A 94 -26.31 6.75 -23.45
N LYS A 95 -25.85 5.66 -22.82
CA LYS A 95 -26.63 4.42 -22.73
C LYS A 95 -27.88 4.60 -21.88
N LYS A 96 -29.04 4.61 -22.53
CA LYS A 96 -30.35 4.90 -21.91
C LYS A 96 -30.66 4.06 -20.66
N THR A 97 -30.36 2.77 -20.68
CA THR A 97 -30.60 1.88 -19.53
C THR A 97 -29.75 2.27 -18.32
N PHE A 98 -28.50 2.67 -18.53
CA PHE A 98 -27.62 3.13 -17.46
C PHE A 98 -28.10 4.46 -16.85
N ILE A 99 -28.45 5.44 -17.69
CA ILE A 99 -28.98 6.73 -17.23
C ILE A 99 -30.29 6.54 -16.44
N LYS A 100 -31.18 5.66 -16.91
CA LYS A 100 -32.41 5.30 -16.18
C LYS A 100 -32.09 4.73 -14.80
N ASP A 101 -31.15 3.79 -14.71
CA ASP A 101 -30.75 3.20 -13.44
C ASP A 101 -30.15 4.25 -12.49
N LEU A 102 -29.28 5.14 -12.99
CA LEU A 102 -28.68 6.23 -12.20
C LEU A 102 -29.73 7.19 -11.63
N LYS A 103 -30.79 7.50 -12.40
CA LYS A 103 -31.88 8.37 -11.93
C LYS A 103 -32.64 7.75 -10.75
N ASN A 104 -32.77 6.43 -10.74
CA ASN A 104 -33.43 5.67 -9.67
C ASN A 104 -32.49 5.30 -8.51
N TYR A 105 -31.18 5.48 -8.68
CA TYR A 105 -30.20 5.13 -7.67
C TYR A 105 -30.18 6.15 -6.53
N ASN A 106 -30.28 5.65 -5.30
CA ASN A 106 -30.38 6.45 -4.08
C ASN A 106 -29.11 6.45 -3.22
N LYS A 107 -28.14 5.58 -3.51
CA LYS A 107 -26.82 5.61 -2.86
C LYS A 107 -25.86 6.56 -3.59
N LYS A 108 -24.57 6.56 -3.24
CA LYS A 108 -23.63 7.61 -3.67
C LYS A 108 -23.19 7.44 -5.13
N ILE A 109 -23.30 8.52 -5.89
CA ILE A 109 -22.83 8.65 -7.28
C ILE A 109 -21.64 9.60 -7.26
N CYS A 110 -20.54 9.21 -7.89
CA CYS A 110 -19.37 10.05 -8.12
C CYS A 110 -19.15 10.17 -9.63
N TRP A 111 -19.60 11.27 -10.22
CA TRP A 111 -19.40 11.57 -11.63
C TRP A 111 -18.10 12.34 -11.83
N ILE A 112 -17.25 11.89 -12.76
CA ILE A 112 -15.96 12.49 -13.07
C ILE A 112 -15.94 12.81 -14.55
N GLY A 113 -15.75 14.08 -14.89
CA GLY A 113 -15.59 14.54 -16.27
C GLY A 113 -16.90 14.68 -17.06
N GLU A 114 -16.82 14.37 -18.36
CA GLU A 114 -17.79 14.73 -19.38
C GLU A 114 -19.10 13.89 -19.31
N GLY A 115 -20.11 14.28 -20.11
CA GLY A 115 -21.37 13.55 -20.27
C GLY A 115 -22.39 13.70 -19.14
N ILE A 116 -22.09 14.47 -18.09
CA ILE A 116 -23.01 14.68 -16.95
C ILE A 116 -24.28 15.44 -17.35
N ASP A 117 -24.23 16.24 -18.42
CA ASP A 117 -25.36 16.94 -18.98
C ASP A 117 -26.52 15.99 -19.34
N ILE A 118 -26.22 14.81 -19.89
CA ILE A 118 -27.21 13.77 -20.20
C ILE A 118 -27.91 13.27 -18.93
N PHE A 119 -27.16 13.14 -17.83
CA PHE A 119 -27.69 12.68 -16.55
C PHE A 119 -28.54 13.75 -15.84
N LEU A 120 -28.13 15.02 -15.94
CA LEU A 120 -28.85 16.16 -15.37
C LEU A 120 -30.09 16.54 -16.20
N GLN A 121 -30.09 16.24 -17.50
CA GLN A 121 -31.22 16.53 -18.38
C GLN A 121 -32.49 15.84 -17.89
N ASN A 122 -33.55 16.64 -17.69
CA ASN A 122 -34.85 16.19 -17.19
C ASN A 122 -34.72 15.37 -15.89
N ASN A 123 -33.84 15.80 -14.99
CA ASN A 123 -33.63 15.17 -13.68
C ASN A 123 -33.95 16.18 -12.56
N PRO A 124 -35.20 16.24 -12.08
CA PRO A 124 -35.61 17.22 -11.08
C PRO A 124 -34.99 16.99 -9.69
N LYS A 125 -34.22 15.90 -9.51
CA LYS A 125 -33.55 15.58 -8.25
C LYS A 125 -32.45 16.59 -7.91
N TYR A 126 -31.82 17.20 -8.90
CA TYR A 126 -30.65 18.05 -8.71
C TYR A 126 -30.91 19.48 -9.21
N SER A 127 -30.41 20.46 -8.46
CA SER A 127 -30.50 21.89 -8.78
C SER A 127 -29.16 22.40 -9.32
N ILE A 128 -28.59 21.65 -10.26
CA ILE A 128 -27.32 21.93 -10.93
C ILE A 128 -27.56 21.89 -12.44
N ARG A 129 -26.97 22.84 -13.19
CA ARG A 129 -26.91 22.75 -14.65
C ARG A 129 -25.50 22.55 -15.16
N TYR A 130 -25.39 21.88 -16.28
CA TYR A 130 -24.24 21.98 -17.17
C TYR A 130 -24.21 23.37 -17.84
N VAL A 131 -23.01 23.93 -17.96
CA VAL A 131 -22.78 25.22 -18.63
C VAL A 131 -22.06 24.98 -19.95
N ASN A 132 -20.83 24.49 -19.89
CA ASN A 132 -19.96 24.22 -21.02
C ASN A 132 -18.74 23.40 -20.56
N SER A 133 -17.88 23.07 -21.53
CA SER A 133 -16.50 22.66 -21.28
C SER A 133 -15.57 23.86 -21.45
N ASN A 134 -14.59 24.01 -20.56
CA ASN A 134 -13.63 25.12 -20.57
C ASN A 134 -12.19 24.61 -20.59
N SER A 135 -11.41 25.04 -21.58
CA SER A 135 -9.99 24.69 -21.77
C SER A 135 -9.00 25.73 -21.29
N ASP A 136 -9.49 26.91 -20.87
CA ASP A 136 -8.68 28.06 -20.46
C ASP A 136 -8.37 28.06 -18.96
N ILE A 137 -8.71 26.97 -18.27
CA ILE A 137 -8.44 26.78 -16.85
C ILE A 137 -6.95 26.54 -16.63
N THR A 138 -6.35 27.33 -15.75
CA THR A 138 -4.91 27.28 -15.42
C THR A 138 -4.66 27.21 -13.91
N GLU A 139 -5.71 27.26 -13.10
CA GLU A 139 -5.59 27.32 -11.65
C GLU A 139 -6.64 26.45 -10.95
N ALA A 140 -6.25 25.80 -9.86
CA ALA A 140 -7.14 25.16 -8.89
C ALA A 140 -6.98 25.80 -7.50
N TYR A 141 -8.08 25.91 -6.78
CA TYR A 141 -8.16 26.42 -5.43
C TYR A 141 -8.78 25.36 -4.53
N TYR A 142 -8.07 24.95 -3.48
CA TYR A 142 -8.51 23.89 -2.59
C TYR A 142 -8.13 24.15 -1.13
N SER A 143 -8.95 23.61 -0.22
CA SER A 143 -8.59 23.46 1.19
C SER A 143 -9.22 22.18 1.72
N ASN A 144 -8.47 21.41 2.51
CA ASN A 144 -8.99 20.24 3.21
C ASN A 144 -9.90 20.60 4.41
N LYS A 145 -10.06 21.90 4.70
CA LYS A 145 -10.97 22.43 5.73
C LYS A 145 -12.32 22.80 5.11
N GLU A 146 -13.40 22.53 5.83
CA GLU A 146 -14.75 22.86 5.36
C GLU A 146 -15.06 24.37 5.46
N ASN A 147 -15.97 24.85 4.62
CA ASN A 147 -16.54 26.20 4.64
C ASN A 147 -15.51 27.34 4.57
N ILE A 148 -14.41 27.12 3.86
CA ILE A 148 -13.35 28.11 3.63
C ILE A 148 -13.73 29.01 2.44
N ASN A 149 -13.51 30.31 2.59
CA ASN A 149 -13.64 31.26 1.48
C ASN A 149 -12.51 31.02 0.47
N ILE A 150 -12.80 31.15 -0.84
CA ILE A 150 -11.83 30.97 -1.93
C ILE A 150 -10.53 31.75 -1.69
N SER A 151 -10.60 32.97 -1.16
CA SER A 151 -9.43 33.82 -0.86
C SER A 151 -8.47 33.23 0.18
N LYS A 152 -8.92 32.25 0.97
CA LYS A 152 -8.13 31.51 1.97
C LYS A 152 -7.80 30.09 1.53
N MET A 153 -8.29 29.65 0.37
CA MET A 153 -7.91 28.37 -0.21
C MET A 153 -6.51 28.48 -0.80
N GLU A 154 -5.79 27.36 -0.78
CA GLU A 154 -4.49 27.29 -1.40
C GLU A 154 -4.63 27.24 -2.91
N LYS A 155 -3.74 27.96 -3.60
CA LYS A 155 -3.71 28.06 -5.05
C LYS A 155 -2.69 27.07 -5.63
N PHE A 156 -3.10 26.39 -6.69
CA PHE A 156 -2.25 25.48 -7.45
C PHE A 156 -2.35 25.79 -8.93
N TYR A 157 -1.21 25.77 -9.62
CA TYR A 157 -1.15 25.97 -11.06
C TYR A 157 -1.39 24.66 -11.79
N LEU A 158 -2.15 24.72 -12.87
CA LEU A 158 -2.49 23.61 -13.73
C LEU A 158 -1.86 23.81 -15.10
N ASP A 159 -1.48 22.71 -15.74
CA ASP A 159 -1.03 22.73 -17.12
C ASP A 159 -2.19 23.12 -18.04
N SER A 160 -1.94 24.12 -18.89
CA SER A 160 -2.93 24.70 -19.80
C SER A 160 -3.31 23.71 -20.92
N LYS A 161 -4.53 23.81 -21.47
CA LYS A 161 -5.08 23.04 -22.62
C LYS A 161 -5.88 21.76 -22.31
N LYS A 162 -6.27 21.53 -21.05
CA LYS A 162 -7.17 20.42 -20.69
C LYS A 162 -8.62 20.93 -20.60
N SER A 163 -9.57 20.16 -21.14
CA SER A 163 -11.00 20.44 -21.06
C SER A 163 -11.55 20.09 -19.67
N PHE A 164 -12.22 21.05 -19.01
CA PHE A 164 -12.89 20.88 -17.72
C PHE A 164 -14.40 21.09 -17.86
N THR A 165 -15.20 20.17 -17.32
CA THR A 165 -16.66 20.29 -17.28
C THR A 165 -17.09 21.35 -16.26
N VAL A 166 -17.76 22.41 -16.72
CA VAL A 166 -18.22 23.52 -15.87
C VAL A 166 -19.71 23.35 -15.55
N LEU A 167 -20.01 23.30 -14.25
CA LEU A 167 -21.37 23.25 -13.72
C LEU A 167 -21.70 24.52 -12.93
N LYS A 168 -22.98 24.90 -12.95
CA LYS A 168 -23.52 25.99 -12.13
C LYS A 168 -24.60 25.46 -11.19
N PRO A 169 -24.37 25.48 -9.86
CA PRO A 169 -25.41 25.19 -8.88
C PRO A 169 -26.39 26.36 -8.74
N TYR A 170 -27.62 26.04 -8.41
CA TYR A 170 -28.68 27.02 -8.11
C TYR A 170 -29.21 26.91 -6.68
N SER A 171 -29.02 25.76 -6.04
CA SER A 171 -29.38 25.57 -4.65
C SER A 171 -28.29 26.09 -3.72
N LYS A 172 -28.70 26.71 -2.61
CA LYS A 172 -27.78 27.07 -1.52
C LYS A 172 -27.32 25.85 -0.71
N GLU A 173 -28.00 24.71 -0.86
CA GLU A 173 -27.64 23.44 -0.21
C GLU A 173 -26.51 22.71 -0.94
N THR A 174 -26.21 23.09 -2.19
CA THR A 174 -25.12 22.51 -2.96
C THR A 174 -23.77 22.92 -2.33
N LYS A 175 -22.97 21.93 -1.94
CA LYS A 175 -21.63 22.16 -1.39
C LYS A 175 -20.59 22.20 -2.50
N ILE A 176 -19.66 23.14 -2.41
CA ILE A 176 -18.50 23.24 -3.31
C ILE A 176 -17.24 23.06 -2.47
N TYR A 177 -16.40 22.09 -2.84
CA TYR A 177 -15.19 21.75 -2.08
C TYR A 177 -13.90 22.31 -2.67
N GLY A 178 -13.95 22.76 -3.93
CA GLY A 178 -12.83 23.38 -4.60
C GLY A 178 -13.29 24.17 -5.82
N TYR A 179 -12.42 25.04 -6.32
CA TYR A 179 -12.70 25.91 -7.45
C TYR A 179 -11.61 25.82 -8.51
N LEU A 180 -11.99 26.00 -9.76
CA LEU A 180 -11.10 26.21 -10.90
C LEU A 180 -11.11 27.68 -11.28
N SER A 181 -10.04 28.18 -11.89
CA SER A 181 -10.00 29.53 -12.46
C SER A 181 -9.22 29.59 -13.77
N ASN A 182 -9.65 30.52 -14.63
CA ASN A 182 -8.94 30.98 -15.83
C ASN A 182 -8.19 32.30 -15.59
N GLY A 183 -8.02 32.70 -14.31
CA GLY A 183 -7.43 33.98 -13.89
C GLY A 183 -8.40 35.17 -13.90
N LYS A 184 -9.64 34.99 -14.39
CA LYS A 184 -10.68 36.05 -14.38
C LYS A 184 -11.90 35.64 -13.55
N ASP A 185 -12.39 34.43 -13.80
CA ASP A 185 -13.59 33.88 -13.20
C ASP A 185 -13.28 32.64 -12.36
N TYR A 186 -14.19 32.31 -11.45
CA TYR A 186 -14.13 31.09 -10.65
C TYR A 186 -15.26 30.14 -11.04
N PHE A 187 -14.93 28.86 -11.17
CA PHE A 187 -15.85 27.79 -11.52
C PHE A 187 -15.79 26.70 -10.44
N PRO A 188 -16.91 26.08 -10.04
CA PRO A 188 -16.86 24.96 -9.11
C PRO A 188 -16.06 23.78 -9.69
N TYR A 189 -15.05 23.32 -8.96
CA TYR A 189 -14.27 22.13 -9.34
C TYR A 189 -14.96 20.84 -8.91
N ILE A 190 -15.31 20.78 -7.61
CA ILE A 190 -15.90 19.63 -6.94
C ILE A 190 -17.20 20.06 -6.28
N ILE A 191 -18.28 19.41 -6.66
CA ILE A 191 -19.63 19.69 -6.17
C ILE A 191 -20.19 18.46 -5.47
N ASN A 192 -20.88 18.65 -4.36
CA ASN A 192 -21.79 17.65 -3.79
C ASN A 192 -23.20 18.23 -3.67
N GLU A 193 -24.17 17.51 -4.21
CA GLU A 193 -25.58 17.76 -3.97
C GLU A 193 -26.30 16.44 -3.73
N LYS A 194 -26.90 16.30 -2.54
CA LYS A 194 -27.56 15.06 -2.11
C LYS A 194 -26.58 13.89 -2.25
N ASN A 195 -26.95 12.86 -3.00
CA ASN A 195 -26.14 11.67 -3.25
C ASN A 195 -25.20 11.79 -4.46
N LEU A 196 -25.16 12.93 -5.16
CA LEU A 196 -24.30 13.16 -6.33
C LEU A 196 -23.07 13.96 -5.92
N TRP A 197 -21.91 13.41 -6.24
CA TRP A 197 -20.62 14.09 -6.31
C TRP A 197 -20.26 14.29 -7.77
N HIS A 198 -19.80 15.49 -8.13
CA HIS A 198 -19.24 15.77 -9.44
C HIS A 198 -17.84 16.35 -9.29
N ILE A 199 -16.90 15.78 -10.05
CA ILE A 199 -15.52 16.24 -10.17
C ILE A 199 -15.28 16.59 -11.64
N SER A 200 -14.93 17.85 -11.91
CA SER A 200 -14.83 18.37 -13.28
C SER A 200 -13.84 17.62 -14.17
N ARG A 201 -12.70 17.21 -13.61
CA ARG A 201 -11.65 16.44 -14.28
C ARG A 201 -10.68 15.89 -13.22
N ILE A 202 -10.01 14.78 -13.53
CA ILE A 202 -8.84 14.29 -12.79
C ILE A 202 -7.69 14.01 -13.75
N ASP A 203 -6.47 14.05 -13.24
CA ASP A 203 -5.27 13.71 -14.00
C ASP A 203 -4.15 13.24 -13.06
N ASN A 204 -3.73 11.98 -13.22
CA ASN A 204 -2.79 11.28 -12.34
C ASN A 204 -1.45 12.00 -12.10
N ASN A 205 -1.04 12.87 -13.02
CA ASN A 205 0.26 13.57 -12.96
C ASN A 205 0.08 15.06 -12.64
N SER A 206 -0.95 15.38 -11.85
CA SER A 206 -1.28 16.74 -11.47
C SER A 206 -1.85 16.77 -10.06
N VAL A 207 -1.68 17.92 -9.41
CA VAL A 207 -2.27 18.25 -8.10
C VAL A 207 -3.77 17.94 -7.99
N ILE A 208 -4.52 18.00 -9.10
CA ILE A 208 -5.96 17.69 -9.11
C ILE A 208 -6.26 16.23 -8.77
N PHE A 209 -5.30 15.31 -8.97
CA PHE A 209 -5.44 13.92 -8.50
C PHE A 209 -5.27 13.81 -6.98
N TYR A 210 -4.41 14.62 -6.38
CA TYR A 210 -4.28 14.71 -4.92
C TYR A 210 -5.50 15.37 -4.28
N ILE A 211 -6.02 16.45 -4.88
CA ILE A 211 -7.28 17.06 -4.44
C ILE A 211 -8.41 16.02 -4.51
N PHE A 212 -8.56 15.30 -5.64
CA PHE A 212 -9.54 14.22 -5.75
C PHE A 212 -9.33 13.14 -4.68
N SER A 213 -8.08 12.74 -4.43
CA SER A 213 -7.74 11.74 -3.41
C SER A 213 -8.14 12.17 -2.00
N ASP A 214 -8.03 13.46 -1.66
CA ASP A 214 -8.50 13.98 -0.38
C ASP A 214 -10.04 14.04 -0.31
N ILE A 215 -10.71 14.37 -1.43
CA ILE A 215 -12.18 14.37 -1.51
C ILE A 215 -12.79 13.00 -1.29
N LEU A 216 -12.09 11.93 -1.66
CA LEU A 216 -12.54 10.58 -1.39
C LEU A 216 -12.79 10.33 0.10
N ASN A 217 -12.10 11.02 1.01
CA ASN A 217 -12.38 10.95 2.45
C ASN A 217 -13.80 11.44 2.79
N TYR A 218 -14.29 12.50 2.14
CA TYR A 218 -15.68 12.94 2.28
C TYR A 218 -16.66 11.96 1.65
N ILE A 219 -16.33 11.43 0.46
CA ILE A 219 -17.20 10.47 -0.25
C ILE A 219 -17.38 9.19 0.57
N PHE A 220 -16.30 8.65 1.15
CA PHE A 220 -16.31 7.43 1.94
C PHE A 220 -16.50 7.65 3.45
N GLU A 221 -16.75 8.90 3.88
CA GLU A 221 -16.98 9.26 5.29
C GLU A 221 -15.83 8.83 6.22
N VAL A 222 -14.58 9.04 5.78
CA VAL A 222 -13.37 8.80 6.57
C VAL A 222 -13.11 10.01 7.47
N ASP A 223 -13.24 9.82 8.78
CA ASP A 223 -13.00 10.83 9.82
C ASP A 223 -11.74 10.58 10.65
N LYS A 224 -11.12 9.40 10.50
CA LYS A 224 -9.90 8.98 11.20
C LYS A 224 -8.79 8.68 10.21
N PHE A 225 -7.76 9.51 10.27
CA PHE A 225 -6.57 9.38 9.46
C PHE A 225 -5.50 8.63 10.25
N LYS A 226 -4.75 7.77 9.56
CA LYS A 226 -3.51 7.24 10.12
C LYS A 226 -2.47 8.37 10.14
N GLY A 227 -1.50 8.28 11.05
CA GLY A 227 -0.40 9.25 11.10
C GLY A 227 0.28 9.38 9.75
N GLU A 228 0.53 10.62 9.36
CA GLU A 228 1.21 11.00 8.12
C GLU A 228 2.68 10.58 8.23
N LYS A 229 3.22 9.96 7.18
CA LYS A 229 4.58 9.42 7.23
C LYS A 229 5.37 9.73 5.97
N VAL A 230 6.67 9.96 6.15
CA VAL A 230 7.65 10.11 5.08
C VAL A 230 8.66 8.96 5.13
N PHE A 231 9.14 8.48 3.99
CA PHE A 231 10.30 7.58 3.96
C PHE A 231 11.41 8.13 3.08
N ILE A 232 12.64 7.72 3.42
CA ILE A 232 13.83 7.88 2.58
C ILE A 232 14.25 6.48 2.11
N ARG A 233 14.47 6.32 0.81
CA ARG A 233 15.06 5.11 0.22
C ARG A 233 16.45 5.42 -0.33
N ILE A 234 17.41 4.55 -0.06
CA ILE A 234 18.74 4.60 -0.66
C ILE A 234 18.71 3.69 -1.90
N GLU A 235 18.82 4.33 -3.06
CA GLU A 235 18.64 3.70 -4.37
C GLU A 235 19.91 3.02 -4.86
N ASP A 236 19.72 2.05 -5.78
CA ASP A 236 20.80 1.38 -6.52
C ASP A 236 21.92 0.82 -5.65
N VAL A 237 21.60 0.13 -4.56
CA VAL A 237 22.63 -0.46 -3.70
C VAL A 237 23.03 -1.83 -4.25
N HIS A 238 24.25 -1.94 -4.78
CA HIS A 238 24.76 -3.14 -5.44
C HIS A 238 26.21 -3.50 -5.00
N PRO A 239 26.73 -4.71 -5.31
CA PRO A 239 28.00 -5.19 -4.76
C PRO A 239 29.28 -4.43 -5.16
N LEU A 240 29.22 -3.57 -6.18
CA LEU A 240 30.40 -2.78 -6.63
C LEU A 240 30.37 -1.34 -6.13
N ILE A 241 29.41 -0.98 -5.29
CA ILE A 241 29.27 0.36 -4.75
C ILE A 241 30.35 0.66 -3.70
N ASP A 242 30.65 1.94 -3.49
CA ASP A 242 31.57 2.36 -2.44
C ASP A 242 30.94 2.13 -1.05
N ILE A 243 31.40 1.08 -0.38
CA ILE A 243 30.92 0.68 0.95
C ILE A 243 31.09 1.78 2.00
N ASN A 244 32.09 2.67 1.86
CA ASN A 244 32.31 3.75 2.82
C ASN A 244 31.22 4.82 2.70
N LYS A 245 30.75 5.10 1.48
CA LYS A 245 29.65 6.06 1.26
C LYS A 245 28.35 5.57 1.87
N ILE A 246 27.94 4.33 1.58
CA ILE A 246 26.69 3.77 2.13
C ILE A 246 26.76 3.58 3.66
N LYS A 247 27.95 3.34 4.21
CA LYS A 247 28.17 3.32 5.66
C LYS A 247 27.98 4.71 6.28
N ALA A 248 28.57 5.74 5.68
CA ALA A 248 28.40 7.12 6.13
C ALA A 248 26.93 7.59 6.07
N ILE A 249 26.20 7.21 5.02
CA ILE A 249 24.75 7.46 4.89
C ILE A 249 23.99 6.80 6.05
N ALA A 250 24.27 5.53 6.34
CA ALA A 250 23.60 4.83 7.44
C ALA A 250 23.96 5.40 8.82
N ASP A 251 25.20 5.81 9.03
CA ASP A 251 25.63 6.46 10.27
C ASP A 251 24.91 7.79 10.48
N TYR A 252 24.78 8.60 9.43
CA TYR A 252 24.07 9.87 9.47
C TYR A 252 22.56 9.68 9.74
N LEU A 253 21.88 8.85 8.96
CA LEU A 253 20.43 8.65 9.15
C LEU A 253 20.13 8.05 10.53
N TYR A 254 20.99 7.18 11.04
CA TYR A 254 20.88 6.67 12.40
C TYR A 254 21.09 7.74 13.47
N SER A 255 22.06 8.65 13.30
CA SER A 255 22.26 9.75 14.26
C SER A 255 21.10 10.73 14.30
N GLU A 256 20.29 10.78 13.24
CA GLU A 256 19.07 11.58 13.14
C GLU A 256 17.81 10.79 13.56
N ASP A 257 17.95 9.56 14.05
CA ASP A 257 16.86 8.64 14.38
C ASP A 257 15.89 8.34 13.21
N ILE A 258 16.40 8.36 11.97
CA ILE A 258 15.62 8.16 10.74
C ILE A 258 15.74 6.71 10.24
N PRO A 259 14.66 5.91 10.29
CA PRO A 259 14.62 4.63 9.58
C PRO A 259 14.57 4.87 8.06
N PHE A 260 15.18 3.96 7.30
CA PHE A 260 15.28 4.10 5.84
C PHE A 260 15.21 2.76 5.13
N MET A 261 14.91 2.80 3.83
CA MET A 261 14.90 1.62 2.97
C MET A 261 16.19 1.53 2.14
N ILE A 262 16.63 0.31 1.85
CA ILE A 262 17.78 -0.01 1.01
C ILE A 262 17.25 -0.76 -0.22
N ALA A 263 17.29 -0.12 -1.39
CA ALA A 263 16.93 -0.73 -2.66
C ALA A 263 18.10 -1.60 -3.13
N LEU A 264 18.07 -2.89 -2.77
CA LEU A 264 19.19 -3.81 -2.99
C LEU A 264 19.08 -4.50 -4.34
N ILE A 265 20.14 -4.41 -5.13
CA ILE A 265 20.40 -5.23 -6.33
C ILE A 265 21.40 -6.32 -5.92
N PRO A 266 20.98 -7.58 -5.73
CA PRO A 266 21.86 -8.63 -5.17
C PRO A 266 23.05 -9.00 -6.07
N THR A 267 22.91 -8.80 -7.39
CA THR A 267 23.92 -9.20 -8.37
C THR A 267 24.10 -8.09 -9.40
N PHE A 268 25.33 -7.61 -9.57
CA PHE A 268 25.66 -6.61 -10.60
C PHE A 268 26.30 -7.29 -11.82
N VAL A 269 25.85 -6.96 -13.03
CA VAL A 269 26.43 -7.49 -14.27
C VAL A 269 27.19 -6.36 -14.97
N ASP A 270 28.51 -6.52 -15.06
CA ASP A 270 29.34 -5.57 -15.81
C ASP A 270 29.14 -5.80 -17.31
N THR A 271 28.60 -4.80 -18.01
CA THR A 271 28.30 -4.89 -19.44
C THR A 271 29.53 -4.83 -20.33
N LYS A 272 30.66 -4.29 -19.84
CA LYS A 272 31.91 -4.22 -20.61
C LYS A 272 32.62 -5.56 -20.62
N THR A 273 32.61 -6.26 -19.49
CA THR A 273 33.35 -7.52 -19.31
C THR A 273 32.46 -8.75 -19.37
N GLY A 274 31.14 -8.59 -19.19
CA GLY A 274 30.17 -9.68 -19.01
C GLY A 274 30.26 -10.35 -17.64
N TYR A 275 31.08 -9.82 -16.72
CA TYR A 275 31.33 -10.44 -15.42
C TYR A 275 30.14 -10.26 -14.48
N VAL A 276 29.74 -11.36 -13.83
CA VAL A 276 28.62 -11.39 -12.88
C VAL A 276 29.18 -11.27 -11.48
N ASN A 277 28.91 -10.14 -10.82
CA ASN A 277 29.38 -9.84 -9.48
C ASN A 277 28.24 -10.09 -8.49
N SER A 278 28.21 -11.29 -7.93
CA SER A 278 27.23 -11.66 -6.91
C SER A 278 27.62 -11.07 -5.55
N MET A 279 26.64 -10.67 -4.74
CA MET A 279 26.94 -10.20 -3.38
C MET A 279 27.65 -11.28 -2.53
N SER A 280 27.39 -12.58 -2.77
CA SER A 280 28.09 -13.70 -2.12
C SER A 280 29.61 -13.62 -2.25
N ASP A 281 30.12 -12.99 -3.31
CA ASP A 281 31.55 -12.88 -3.57
C ASP A 281 32.16 -11.66 -2.86
N GLN A 282 31.34 -10.80 -2.27
CA GLN A 282 31.71 -9.51 -1.69
C GLN A 282 31.43 -9.46 -0.18
N LYS A 283 32.28 -10.10 0.62
CA LYS A 283 32.13 -10.19 2.09
C LYS A 283 32.00 -8.81 2.76
N ASN A 284 32.78 -7.82 2.32
CA ASN A 284 32.74 -6.46 2.88
C ASN A 284 31.40 -5.76 2.59
N PHE A 285 30.86 -5.96 1.39
CA PHE A 285 29.54 -5.45 1.02
C PHE A 285 28.45 -6.09 1.88
N ILE A 286 28.43 -7.43 2.03
CA ILE A 286 27.46 -8.13 2.89
C ILE A 286 27.49 -7.59 4.33
N ASN A 287 28.69 -7.43 4.91
CA ASN A 287 28.85 -6.89 6.25
C ASN A 287 28.34 -5.44 6.34
N THR A 288 28.53 -4.65 5.29
CA THR A 288 28.04 -3.27 5.22
C THR A 288 26.52 -3.23 5.15
N ILE A 289 25.86 -4.07 4.35
CA ILE A 289 24.39 -4.16 4.33
C ILE A 289 23.83 -4.55 5.70
N LYS A 290 24.43 -5.54 6.37
CA LYS A 290 24.06 -5.92 7.74
C LYS A 290 24.25 -4.79 8.73
N TYR A 291 25.33 -4.02 8.58
CA TYR A 291 25.59 -2.82 9.38
C TYR A 291 24.48 -1.77 9.17
N MET A 292 24.13 -1.47 7.92
CA MET A 292 23.04 -0.55 7.60
C MET A 292 21.71 -1.02 8.21
N GLN A 293 21.43 -2.34 8.23
CA GLN A 293 20.24 -2.89 8.88
C GLN A 293 20.23 -2.71 10.41
N GLN A 294 21.39 -2.79 11.06
CA GLN A 294 21.54 -2.48 12.50
C GLN A 294 21.32 -0.99 12.78
N LYS A 295 21.62 -0.13 11.79
CA LYS A 295 21.45 1.32 11.81
C LYS A 295 20.06 1.79 11.35
N GLY A 296 19.04 0.94 11.42
CA GLY A 296 17.66 1.30 11.05
C GLY A 296 17.29 1.04 9.59
N GLY A 297 18.25 0.62 8.76
CA GLY A 297 18.00 0.23 7.37
C GLY A 297 17.10 -1.00 7.25
N THR A 298 16.26 -1.00 6.21
CA THR A 298 15.43 -2.14 5.82
C THR A 298 15.66 -2.46 4.36
N VAL A 299 16.03 -3.71 4.05
CA VAL A 299 16.26 -4.14 2.68
C VAL A 299 14.92 -4.38 1.97
N ILE A 300 14.78 -3.81 0.77
CA ILE A 300 13.81 -4.22 -0.25
C ILE A 300 14.59 -4.67 -1.49
N LEU A 301 13.98 -5.53 -2.31
CA LEU A 301 14.60 -5.95 -3.56
C LEU A 301 14.33 -4.92 -4.66
N HIS A 302 15.39 -4.50 -5.35
CA HIS A 302 15.36 -3.62 -6.51
C HIS A 302 15.66 -4.41 -7.80
N GLY A 303 14.87 -5.46 -8.05
CA GLY A 303 15.19 -6.49 -9.04
C GLY A 303 16.25 -7.50 -8.57
N TYR A 304 16.75 -8.30 -9.51
CA TYR A 304 17.87 -9.22 -9.29
C TYR A 304 19.17 -8.65 -9.83
N THR A 305 19.12 -8.13 -11.05
CA THR A 305 20.28 -7.57 -11.77
C THR A 305 20.03 -6.17 -12.33
N HIS A 306 18.83 -5.61 -12.17
CA HIS A 306 18.46 -4.30 -12.71
C HIS A 306 18.58 -4.23 -14.26
N GLN A 307 18.48 -5.39 -14.93
CA GLN A 307 18.56 -5.47 -16.39
C GLN A 307 17.89 -6.75 -16.91
N ASN A 308 17.32 -6.66 -18.11
CA ASN A 308 16.78 -7.80 -18.84
C ASN A 308 17.72 -8.31 -19.95
N ASN A 309 18.69 -7.49 -20.36
CA ASN A 309 19.65 -7.77 -21.43
C ASN A 309 21.08 -7.52 -20.91
N LYS A 310 22.05 -8.31 -21.38
CA LYS A 310 23.48 -8.16 -21.05
C LYS A 310 24.10 -6.87 -21.60
N GLU A 311 23.47 -6.26 -22.61
CA GLU A 311 23.90 -4.97 -23.17
C GLU A 311 23.42 -3.76 -22.36
N GLU A 312 22.41 -3.94 -21.50
CA GLU A 312 21.93 -2.88 -20.61
C GLU A 312 22.79 -2.83 -19.35
N VAL A 313 23.27 -1.64 -19.02
CA VAL A 313 24.07 -1.41 -17.81
C VAL A 313 23.17 -1.62 -16.60
N SER A 314 23.58 -2.50 -15.66
CA SER A 314 22.97 -2.58 -14.33
C SER A 314 22.85 -1.15 -13.75
N GLU A 315 21.74 -0.79 -13.10
CA GLU A 315 21.34 0.58 -12.67
C GLU A 315 20.70 1.48 -13.75
N LYS A 316 20.86 1.16 -15.04
CA LYS A 316 20.25 1.93 -16.15
C LYS A 316 19.29 1.11 -17.01
N GLY A 317 19.30 -0.21 -16.81
CA GLY A 317 18.49 -1.18 -17.53
C GLY A 317 17.10 -1.32 -16.96
N TYR A 318 16.21 -1.88 -17.76
CA TYR A 318 14.84 -2.15 -17.37
C TYR A 318 14.68 -3.66 -17.17
N GLU A 319 14.52 -4.14 -15.93
CA GLU A 319 14.47 -5.59 -15.70
C GLU A 319 13.14 -6.23 -16.15
N PHE A 320 12.04 -5.49 -16.10
CA PHE A 320 10.69 -6.01 -16.37
C PHE A 320 9.97 -5.29 -17.53
N TRP A 321 10.72 -4.51 -18.31
CA TRP A 321 10.22 -3.71 -19.42
C TRP A 321 11.26 -3.58 -20.54
N LYS A 322 10.84 -3.41 -21.79
CA LYS A 322 11.75 -3.08 -22.90
C LYS A 322 11.98 -1.57 -22.91
N GLY A 323 13.05 -1.10 -22.27
CA GLY A 323 13.34 0.33 -22.11
C GLY A 323 13.47 1.09 -23.43
N LYS A 324 14.25 0.55 -24.38
CA LYS A 324 14.49 1.18 -25.69
C LYS A 324 13.24 1.25 -26.56
N GLU A 325 12.49 0.14 -26.63
CA GLU A 325 11.27 0.02 -27.44
C GLU A 325 10.05 0.67 -26.76
N ASN A 326 10.17 0.98 -25.47
CA ASN A 326 9.10 1.41 -24.59
C ASN A 326 7.87 0.49 -24.70
N ALA A 327 8.08 -0.80 -24.42
CA ALA A 327 7.10 -1.86 -24.62
C ALA A 327 7.21 -2.96 -23.55
N PRO A 328 6.15 -3.75 -23.32
CA PRO A 328 6.22 -4.89 -22.41
C PRO A 328 7.17 -6.00 -22.91
N LEU A 329 7.67 -6.81 -21.99
CA LEU A 329 8.49 -7.98 -22.34
C LEU A 329 7.67 -9.05 -23.06
N GLU A 330 8.29 -9.66 -24.08
CA GLU A 330 7.73 -10.77 -24.88
C GLU A 330 8.32 -12.10 -24.39
N VAL A 331 8.07 -12.41 -23.12
CA VAL A 331 8.51 -13.65 -22.48
C VAL A 331 7.33 -14.29 -21.74
N ASP A 332 7.51 -15.54 -21.32
CA ASP A 332 6.68 -16.12 -20.27
C ASP A 332 6.96 -15.36 -18.96
N ILE A 333 6.12 -14.35 -18.71
CA ILE A 333 6.32 -13.39 -17.62
C ILE A 333 6.18 -14.05 -16.25
N GLU A 334 5.34 -15.09 -16.12
CA GLU A 334 5.18 -15.82 -14.87
C GLU A 334 6.48 -16.53 -14.50
N LYS A 335 7.04 -17.28 -15.46
CA LYS A 335 8.33 -17.94 -15.29
C LYS A 335 9.47 -16.95 -15.10
N TYR A 336 9.52 -15.87 -15.89
CA TYR A 336 10.57 -14.86 -15.82
C TYR A 336 10.64 -14.21 -14.44
N VAL A 337 9.50 -13.75 -13.91
CA VAL A 337 9.41 -13.15 -12.57
C VAL A 337 9.75 -14.20 -11.51
N TYR A 338 9.19 -15.41 -11.60
CA TYR A 338 9.51 -16.49 -10.64
C TYR A 338 11.01 -16.76 -10.53
N ASP A 339 11.71 -16.82 -11.67
CA ASP A 339 13.15 -17.09 -11.73
C ASP A 339 13.98 -15.91 -11.18
N LYS A 340 13.63 -14.66 -11.54
CA LYS A 340 14.32 -13.46 -11.06
C LYS A 340 14.14 -13.26 -9.55
N VAL A 341 12.90 -13.33 -9.07
CA VAL A 341 12.56 -13.28 -7.64
C VAL A 341 13.26 -14.39 -6.88
N GLY A 342 13.27 -15.60 -7.42
CA GLY A 342 13.92 -16.75 -6.80
C GLY A 342 15.42 -16.58 -6.66
N LYS A 343 16.10 -16.10 -7.71
CA LYS A 343 17.54 -15.80 -7.66
C LYS A 343 17.86 -14.72 -6.63
N ALA A 344 17.11 -13.61 -6.63
CA ALA A 344 17.30 -12.51 -5.70
C ALA A 344 17.09 -12.93 -4.23
N ILE A 345 15.99 -13.63 -3.93
CA ILE A 345 15.69 -14.10 -2.56
C ILE A 345 16.73 -15.12 -2.09
N LYS A 346 17.10 -16.10 -2.93
CA LYS A 346 18.13 -17.10 -2.57
C LYS A 346 19.45 -16.44 -2.25
N GLU A 347 19.87 -15.48 -3.07
CA GLU A 347 21.14 -14.79 -2.89
C GLU A 347 21.17 -13.98 -1.58
N CYS A 348 20.08 -13.28 -1.26
CA CYS A 348 19.96 -12.56 0.01
C CYS A 348 19.96 -13.51 1.21
N VAL A 349 19.12 -14.55 1.18
CA VAL A 349 18.94 -15.51 2.28
C VAL A 349 20.22 -16.29 2.58
N LYS A 350 20.96 -16.72 1.55
CA LYS A 350 22.27 -17.38 1.69
C LYS A 350 23.26 -16.54 2.50
N ASN A 351 23.12 -15.21 2.44
CA ASN A 351 23.98 -14.25 3.11
C ASN A 351 23.37 -13.68 4.41
N ASN A 352 22.25 -14.23 4.90
CA ASN A 352 21.49 -13.75 6.06
C ASN A 352 21.04 -12.29 5.92
N ILE A 353 20.57 -11.93 4.72
CA ILE A 353 19.92 -10.66 4.42
C ILE A 353 18.49 -11.00 4.00
N TYR A 354 17.51 -10.30 4.58
CA TYR A 354 16.10 -10.68 4.47
C TYR A 354 15.26 -9.50 3.97
N PRO A 355 15.00 -9.42 2.65
CA PRO A 355 14.18 -8.36 2.08
C PRO A 355 12.75 -8.40 2.61
N LEU A 356 12.14 -7.22 2.80
CA LEU A 356 10.77 -7.06 3.31
C LEU A 356 9.77 -6.52 2.28
N GLY A 357 10.26 -6.06 1.14
CA GLY A 357 9.43 -5.54 0.04
C GLY A 357 10.15 -5.67 -1.28
N PHE A 358 9.49 -5.18 -2.32
CA PHE A 358 10.01 -5.11 -3.67
C PHE A 358 9.73 -3.73 -4.25
N GLU A 359 10.64 -3.27 -5.08
CA GLU A 359 10.45 -2.12 -5.94
C GLU A 359 11.11 -2.46 -7.28
N GLU A 360 10.42 -2.18 -8.37
CA GLU A 360 10.88 -2.53 -9.70
C GLU A 360 11.78 -1.44 -10.28
N PRO A 361 12.93 -1.82 -10.85
CA PRO A 361 13.78 -0.94 -11.64
C PRO A 361 13.00 0.00 -12.55
N HIS A 362 13.17 1.30 -12.31
CA HIS A 362 12.55 2.41 -13.06
C HIS A 362 11.01 2.40 -13.09
N TYR A 363 10.33 1.79 -12.12
CA TYR A 363 8.85 1.72 -12.03
C TYR A 363 8.14 1.16 -13.26
N ALA A 364 8.84 0.31 -14.01
CA ALA A 364 8.43 -0.09 -15.34
C ALA A 364 8.17 -1.59 -15.41
N MET A 365 6.90 -1.95 -15.34
CA MET A 365 6.42 -3.28 -15.66
C MET A 365 4.95 -3.25 -16.11
N ASP A 366 4.49 -4.30 -16.77
CA ASP A 366 3.07 -4.41 -17.15
C ASP A 366 2.23 -5.15 -16.09
N MET A 367 0.91 -5.14 -16.28
CA MET A 367 -0.04 -5.78 -15.36
C MET A 367 0.22 -7.28 -15.17
N ARG A 368 0.81 -7.97 -16.15
CA ARG A 368 1.12 -9.39 -16.03
C ARG A 368 2.21 -9.61 -14.99
N ALA A 369 3.27 -8.81 -15.05
CA ALA A 369 4.34 -8.81 -14.06
C ALA A 369 3.83 -8.42 -12.66
N TYR A 370 3.04 -7.34 -12.53
CA TYR A 370 2.49 -6.93 -11.24
C TYR A 370 1.69 -8.07 -10.57
N LYS A 371 0.81 -8.75 -11.33
CA LYS A 371 0.01 -9.88 -10.83
C LYS A 371 0.88 -11.04 -10.35
N GLU A 372 2.00 -11.27 -11.01
CA GLU A 372 2.96 -12.30 -10.61
C GLU A 372 3.73 -11.90 -9.35
N PHE A 373 4.26 -10.68 -9.28
CA PHE A 373 4.95 -10.15 -8.10
C PHE A 373 4.11 -10.17 -6.83
N LYS A 374 2.81 -9.86 -6.96
CA LYS A 374 1.83 -9.94 -5.86
C LYS A 374 1.76 -11.32 -5.20
N LYS A 375 2.15 -12.39 -5.91
CA LYS A 375 2.23 -13.74 -5.34
C LYS A 375 3.42 -13.90 -4.40
N TYR A 376 4.49 -13.11 -4.50
CA TYR A 376 5.74 -13.30 -3.74
C TYR A 376 5.97 -12.22 -2.68
N PHE A 377 5.44 -11.01 -2.89
CA PHE A 377 5.60 -9.87 -1.99
C PHE A 377 4.26 -9.36 -1.48
N SER A 378 4.20 -9.07 -0.19
CA SER A 378 3.12 -8.28 0.39
C SER A 378 3.21 -6.81 0.04
N THR A 379 4.44 -6.30 -0.09
CA THR A 379 4.70 -4.88 -0.05
C THR A 379 5.53 -4.51 -1.25
N TYR A 380 4.96 -3.60 -2.00
CA TYR A 380 5.56 -2.97 -3.14
C TYR A 380 5.75 -1.48 -2.79
N VAL A 381 6.92 -0.92 -3.09
CA VAL A 381 7.27 0.48 -2.78
C VAL A 381 7.60 1.18 -4.09
N GLY A 382 6.98 2.31 -4.44
CA GLY A 382 7.30 3.01 -5.70
C GLY A 382 6.10 3.62 -6.40
N GLN A 383 6.18 3.75 -7.73
CA GLN A 383 5.14 4.34 -8.58
C GLN A 383 4.43 3.27 -9.42
N TYR A 384 3.17 3.51 -9.78
CA TYR A 384 2.40 2.54 -10.55
C TYR A 384 2.37 2.83 -12.04
N GLN A 385 2.82 1.87 -12.85
CA GLN A 385 2.60 1.90 -14.29
C GLN A 385 1.21 1.35 -14.66
N SER A 386 0.27 2.27 -14.88
CA SER A 386 -1.11 1.94 -15.23
C SER A 386 -1.32 1.38 -16.65
N SER A 387 -0.35 1.58 -17.54
CA SER A 387 -0.43 1.21 -18.95
C SER A 387 0.35 -0.06 -19.29
N ASN A 388 -0.26 -0.94 -20.09
CA ASN A 388 0.41 -2.13 -20.63
C ASN A 388 1.11 -1.86 -21.96
N LYS A 389 0.98 -0.65 -22.52
CA LYS A 389 1.46 -0.34 -23.89
C LYS A 389 2.75 0.48 -23.88
N ARG A 390 2.78 1.53 -23.07
CA ARG A 390 3.89 2.49 -22.95
C ARG A 390 4.12 2.79 -21.48
N PHE A 391 5.35 3.14 -21.14
CA PHE A 391 5.69 3.63 -19.82
C PHE A 391 4.84 4.84 -19.46
N THR A 392 4.32 4.80 -18.24
CA THR A 392 3.58 5.87 -17.58
C THR A 392 3.82 5.68 -16.10
N SER A 393 3.88 6.75 -15.33
CA SER A 393 3.84 6.63 -13.88
C SER A 393 2.62 7.34 -13.32
N ALA A 394 2.13 6.82 -12.20
CA ALA A 394 1.15 7.46 -11.35
C ALA A 394 1.60 7.27 -9.90
N ALA A 395 1.66 8.37 -9.17
CA ALA A 395 2.04 8.38 -7.77
C ALA A 395 0.81 8.66 -6.91
N TYR A 396 0.59 7.86 -5.87
CA TYR A 396 -0.57 8.01 -4.98
C TYR A 396 -0.19 8.73 -3.70
N PRO A 397 -1.15 9.40 -3.03
CA PRO A 397 -0.88 10.04 -1.75
C PRO A 397 -1.07 9.09 -0.55
N TYR A 398 -1.43 7.83 -0.76
CA TYR A 398 -1.78 6.88 0.30
C TYR A 398 -1.11 5.53 0.16
N ILE A 399 -0.94 4.83 1.29
CA ILE A 399 -0.73 3.38 1.27
C ILE A 399 -2.01 2.70 0.78
N LEU A 400 -1.92 1.99 -0.34
CA LEU A 400 -3.04 1.24 -0.91
C LEU A 400 -2.99 -0.21 -0.45
N LYS A 401 -4.15 -0.84 -0.21
CA LYS A 401 -4.22 -2.22 0.28
C LYS A 401 -5.24 -3.04 -0.49
N ASP A 402 -4.91 -4.32 -0.67
CA ASP A 402 -5.76 -5.34 -1.28
C ASP A 402 -6.44 -4.90 -2.58
N THR A 403 -5.68 -4.23 -3.45
CA THR A 403 -6.16 -3.79 -4.75
C THR A 403 -6.09 -4.95 -5.76
N GLU A 404 -6.43 -4.72 -7.03
CA GLU A 404 -6.20 -5.75 -8.07
C GLU A 404 -4.69 -6.04 -8.20
N THR A 405 -3.88 -4.97 -8.21
CA THR A 405 -2.45 -5.04 -8.53
C THR A 405 -1.57 -5.33 -7.31
N PHE A 406 -1.93 -4.84 -6.12
CA PHE A 406 -1.06 -4.85 -4.95
C PHE A 406 -1.72 -5.50 -3.73
N ASN A 407 -0.92 -6.16 -2.89
CA ASN A 407 -1.34 -6.47 -1.52
C ASN A 407 -1.19 -5.21 -0.66
N ILE A 408 -0.03 -4.55 -0.75
CA ILE A 408 0.26 -3.24 -0.19
C ILE A 408 1.12 -2.47 -1.20
N LEU A 409 0.73 -1.24 -1.53
CA LEU A 409 1.55 -0.24 -2.23
C LEU A 409 1.91 0.86 -1.25
N ILE A 410 3.20 1.14 -1.05
CA ILE A 410 3.71 2.33 -0.37
C ILE A 410 4.21 3.28 -1.47
N PRO A 411 3.57 4.44 -1.67
CA PRO A 411 3.84 5.26 -2.84
C PRO A 411 5.11 6.11 -2.68
N GLU A 412 5.88 6.22 -3.75
CA GLU A 412 6.86 7.29 -3.91
C GLU A 412 6.27 8.43 -4.74
N ASN A 413 6.42 9.66 -4.26
CA ASN A 413 5.69 10.82 -4.80
C ASN A 413 6.39 12.17 -4.54
N LEU A 414 7.58 12.18 -3.91
CA LEU A 414 8.37 13.39 -3.71
C LEU A 414 9.47 13.55 -4.77
N GLY A 415 9.83 12.48 -5.48
CA GLY A 415 10.91 12.47 -6.46
C GLY A 415 12.25 12.03 -5.85
N TYR A 416 13.34 12.60 -6.37
CA TYR A 416 14.71 12.27 -5.95
C TYR A 416 15.65 13.48 -6.01
N ILE A 417 16.81 13.32 -5.38
CA ILE A 417 17.89 14.29 -5.46
C ILE A 417 18.57 14.13 -6.81
N GLU A 418 18.34 15.07 -7.71
CA GLU A 418 19.04 15.18 -9.00
C GLU A 418 20.19 16.19 -8.85
N LYS A 419 21.42 15.70 -8.75
CA LYS A 419 22.62 16.51 -8.46
C LYS A 419 22.83 17.64 -9.48
N GLU A 420 22.54 17.37 -10.74
CA GLU A 420 22.70 18.30 -11.85
C GLU A 420 21.62 19.39 -11.89
N ASN A 421 20.52 19.21 -11.15
CA ASN A 421 19.42 20.16 -11.07
C ASN A 421 19.58 21.06 -9.82
N PRO A 422 19.91 22.36 -9.97
CA PRO A 422 20.05 23.27 -8.83
C PRO A 422 18.71 23.54 -8.10
N LEU A 423 17.57 23.14 -8.67
CA LEU A 423 16.24 23.31 -8.10
C LEU A 423 15.70 22.03 -7.44
N TRP A 424 16.50 20.96 -7.34
CA TRP A 424 16.07 19.66 -6.80
C TRP A 424 15.30 19.79 -5.46
N LEU A 425 15.79 20.63 -4.53
CA LEU A 425 15.14 20.79 -3.23
C LEU A 425 13.81 21.54 -3.35
N LYS A 426 13.72 22.55 -4.21
CA LYS A 426 12.48 23.30 -4.43
C LYS A 426 11.41 22.43 -5.07
N GLU A 427 11.80 21.51 -5.96
CA GLU A 427 10.88 20.54 -6.56
C GLU A 427 10.34 19.56 -5.51
N ILE A 428 11.20 19.02 -4.63
CA ILE A 428 10.77 18.18 -3.51
C ILE A 428 9.86 18.96 -2.55
N GLN A 429 10.18 20.22 -2.26
CA GLN A 429 9.36 21.10 -1.43
C GLN A 429 7.97 21.33 -2.03
N GLU A 430 7.90 21.56 -3.34
CA GLU A 430 6.64 21.74 -4.05
C GLU A 430 5.82 20.44 -4.09
N ASN A 431 6.45 19.30 -4.34
CA ASN A 431 5.80 17.98 -4.26
C ASN A 431 5.28 17.71 -2.84
N PHE A 432 6.06 18.06 -1.81
CA PHE A 432 5.66 17.93 -0.41
C PHE A 432 4.49 18.86 -0.07
N ARG A 433 4.50 20.11 -0.55
CA ARG A 433 3.38 21.05 -0.40
C ARG A 433 2.10 20.48 -1.02
N GLN A 434 2.19 19.91 -2.21
CA GLN A 434 1.03 19.32 -2.88
C GLN A 434 0.51 18.07 -2.17
N ILE A 435 1.38 17.16 -1.73
CA ILE A 435 0.91 15.93 -1.07
C ILE A 435 0.40 16.17 0.35
N SER A 436 1.01 17.10 1.09
CA SER A 436 0.63 17.40 2.48
C SER A 436 -0.76 18.03 2.62
N MET A 437 -1.37 18.49 1.52
CA MET A 437 -2.78 18.89 1.52
C MET A 437 -3.73 17.70 1.77
N VAL A 438 -3.29 16.49 1.45
CA VAL A 438 -4.10 15.26 1.51
C VAL A 438 -4.05 14.69 2.92
N ARG A 439 -5.20 14.56 3.58
CA ARG A 439 -5.24 14.10 4.98
C ARG A 439 -4.82 12.64 5.11
N GLY A 440 -3.85 12.36 5.99
CA GLY A 440 -3.35 10.99 6.20
C GLY A 440 -2.42 10.50 5.09
N TYR A 441 -1.72 11.42 4.43
CA TYR A 441 -0.81 11.11 3.34
C TYR A 441 0.35 10.18 3.77
N THR A 442 0.92 9.52 2.78
CA THR A 442 2.23 8.88 2.88
C THR A 442 3.10 9.37 1.73
N ALA A 443 4.31 9.82 2.06
CA ALA A 443 5.23 10.38 1.09
C ALA A 443 6.57 9.66 1.06
N GLY A 444 7.23 9.70 -0.10
CA GLY A 444 8.46 8.95 -0.34
C GLY A 444 9.41 9.68 -1.28
N VAL A 445 10.69 9.66 -0.91
CA VAL A 445 11.82 10.19 -1.70
C VAL A 445 12.94 9.15 -1.76
N PHE A 446 13.70 9.15 -2.84
CA PHE A 446 14.92 8.36 -2.93
C PHE A 446 16.19 9.18 -3.14
N PHE A 447 17.31 8.62 -2.68
CA PHE A 447 18.65 9.19 -2.75
C PHE A 447 19.61 8.16 -3.31
N HIS A 448 20.29 8.48 -4.41
CA HIS A 448 21.33 7.61 -4.95
C HIS A 448 22.61 7.74 -4.13
N SER A 449 23.17 6.61 -3.70
CA SER A 449 24.30 6.61 -2.78
C SER A 449 25.64 7.13 -3.35
N TYR A 450 25.74 7.34 -4.66
CA TYR A 450 26.91 7.97 -5.28
C TYR A 450 26.96 9.50 -5.07
N ILE A 451 25.81 10.13 -4.79
CA ILE A 451 25.66 11.58 -4.56
C ILE A 451 26.33 11.95 -3.22
N ASP A 452 26.81 13.20 -3.13
CA ASP A 452 27.37 13.72 -1.88
C ASP A 452 26.31 13.72 -0.77
N ILE A 453 26.67 13.16 0.38
CA ILE A 453 25.80 13.06 1.57
C ILE A 453 25.29 14.42 2.05
N ASN A 454 25.95 15.54 1.73
CA ASN A 454 25.48 16.87 2.10
C ASN A 454 24.11 17.21 1.51
N TYR A 455 23.77 16.69 0.32
CA TYR A 455 22.42 16.86 -0.25
C TYR A 455 21.37 16.08 0.56
N LEU A 456 21.72 14.88 1.04
CA LEU A 456 20.86 14.11 1.95
C LEU A 456 20.66 14.84 3.28
N LYS A 457 21.70 15.51 3.80
CA LYS A 457 21.60 16.32 5.01
C LYS A 457 20.62 17.47 4.84
N GLU A 458 20.74 18.22 3.75
CA GLU A 458 19.85 19.34 3.42
C GLU A 458 18.37 18.88 3.31
N LEU A 459 18.14 17.73 2.68
CA LEU A 459 16.81 17.12 2.61
C LEU A 459 16.26 16.74 4.01
N VAL A 460 17.10 16.14 4.85
CA VAL A 460 16.72 15.76 6.22
C VAL A 460 16.40 17.00 7.06
N ASP A 461 17.20 18.06 6.96
CA ASP A 461 16.94 19.34 7.63
C ASP A 461 15.58 19.92 7.23
N TYR A 462 15.25 19.86 5.94
CA TYR A 462 13.93 20.24 5.45
C TYR A 462 12.82 19.39 6.08
N PHE A 463 12.90 18.06 6.04
CA PHE A 463 11.86 17.21 6.64
C PHE A 463 11.70 17.42 8.14
N LYS A 464 12.79 17.62 8.88
CA LYS A 464 12.73 17.97 10.30
C LYS A 464 12.06 19.32 10.54
N SER A 465 12.30 20.32 9.67
CA SER A 465 11.62 21.61 9.74
C SER A 465 10.10 21.52 9.53
N GLN A 466 9.65 20.48 8.81
CA GLN A 466 8.23 20.19 8.58
C GLN A 466 7.62 19.27 9.68
N ASN A 467 8.42 18.84 10.67
CA ASN A 467 7.98 17.98 11.77
C ASN A 467 7.28 16.69 11.31
N VAL A 468 7.86 16.01 10.31
CA VAL A 468 7.31 14.77 9.75
C VAL A 468 7.69 13.55 10.60
N ASP A 469 6.79 12.56 10.63
CA ASP A 469 7.12 11.23 11.15
C ASP A 469 7.73 10.36 10.04
N PHE A 470 8.73 9.54 10.38
CA PHE A 470 9.38 8.65 9.44
C PHE A 470 8.79 7.23 9.46
N LEU A 471 8.52 6.68 8.27
CA LEU A 471 8.05 5.31 8.08
C LEU A 471 9.18 4.31 8.30
N ASP A 472 9.01 3.43 9.29
CA ASP A 472 9.84 2.25 9.47
C ASP A 472 9.14 1.02 8.87
N LEU A 473 9.61 0.60 7.68
CA LEU A 473 9.04 -0.56 6.99
C LEU A 473 9.11 -1.83 7.84
N LYS A 474 10.11 -1.97 8.72
CA LYS A 474 10.29 -3.13 9.61
C LYS A 474 9.17 -3.25 10.65
N LYS A 475 8.50 -2.14 10.99
CA LYS A 475 7.35 -2.11 11.90
C LYS A 475 6.04 -2.51 11.23
N GLU A 476 5.95 -2.34 9.91
CA GLU A 476 4.77 -2.71 9.13
C GLU A 476 4.63 -4.23 8.99
N LYS A 477 3.42 -4.69 8.67
CA LYS A 477 3.12 -6.12 8.46
C LYS A 477 3.50 -6.53 7.03
N ASN A 478 4.75 -6.97 6.84
CA ASN A 478 5.21 -7.43 5.54
C ASN A 478 5.44 -8.95 5.52
N TRP A 479 5.27 -9.56 4.35
CA TRP A 479 5.70 -10.92 4.07
C TRP A 479 6.35 -11.02 2.69
N VAL A 480 7.41 -11.82 2.60
CA VAL A 480 8.01 -12.29 1.35
C VAL A 480 7.96 -13.80 1.37
N LYS A 481 7.50 -14.43 0.28
CA LYS A 481 7.44 -15.89 0.18
C LYS A 481 7.93 -16.36 -1.17
N TRP A 482 8.78 -17.37 -1.17
CA TRP A 482 9.23 -18.03 -2.40
C TRP A 482 9.78 -19.43 -2.08
N ASN A 483 9.28 -20.46 -2.77
CA ASN A 483 9.74 -21.85 -2.69
C ASN A 483 10.13 -22.35 -1.26
N GLY A 484 9.21 -22.26 -0.30
CA GLY A 484 9.43 -22.74 1.07
C GLY A 484 10.20 -21.78 1.99
N ILE A 485 10.67 -20.64 1.48
CA ILE A 485 11.17 -19.51 2.26
C ILE A 485 9.98 -18.59 2.56
N LYS A 486 9.85 -18.17 3.82
CA LYS A 486 8.92 -17.12 4.24
C LYS A 486 9.62 -16.15 5.18
N ILE A 487 9.70 -14.89 4.80
CA ILE A 487 10.21 -13.79 5.61
C ILE A 487 8.98 -12.98 6.05
N ILE A 488 8.88 -12.66 7.34
CA ILE A 488 7.77 -11.86 7.89
C ILE A 488 8.36 -10.76 8.75
N SER A 489 7.85 -9.53 8.60
CA SER A 489 8.11 -8.46 9.56
C SER A 489 6.82 -7.95 10.18
N ARG A 490 6.92 -7.55 11.44
CA ARG A 490 5.87 -6.88 12.21
C ARG A 490 6.47 -6.34 13.51
N ASP A 491 6.05 -5.15 13.94
CA ASP A 491 6.41 -4.56 15.24
C ASP A 491 7.95 -4.47 15.43
N GLY A 492 8.69 -4.22 14.33
CA GLY A 492 10.14 -4.05 14.32
C GLY A 492 10.95 -5.35 14.30
N LYS A 493 10.27 -6.51 14.28
CA LYS A 493 10.91 -7.84 14.29
C LYS A 493 10.80 -8.51 12.93
N VAL A 494 11.86 -9.20 12.53
CA VAL A 494 11.91 -10.02 11.30
C VAL A 494 12.04 -11.49 11.69
N ASN A 495 11.13 -12.33 11.20
CA ASN A 495 11.15 -13.78 11.38
C ASN A 495 11.28 -14.46 10.01
N VAL A 496 12.14 -15.48 9.94
CA VAL A 496 12.41 -16.24 8.72
C VAL A 496 12.05 -17.70 8.97
N TYR A 497 11.37 -18.31 8.01
CA TYR A 497 10.95 -19.70 8.06
C TYR A 497 11.42 -20.42 6.80
N HIS A 498 12.08 -21.57 6.98
CA HIS A 498 12.41 -22.50 5.91
C HIS A 498 11.55 -23.77 6.01
N LYS A 499 11.23 -24.37 4.87
CA LYS A 499 10.40 -25.59 4.81
C LYS A 499 11.05 -26.78 5.55
N GLU A 500 12.38 -26.88 5.53
CA GLU A 500 13.15 -27.90 6.26
C GLU A 500 13.00 -27.75 7.80
N ASP A 501 12.96 -26.52 8.30
CA ASP A 501 12.71 -26.24 9.72
C ASP A 501 11.29 -26.59 10.14
N GLN A 502 10.31 -26.51 9.23
CA GLN A 502 8.92 -26.87 9.53
C GLN A 502 8.69 -28.38 9.62
N GLU A 503 9.40 -29.17 8.83
CA GLU A 503 9.34 -30.64 8.91
C GLU A 503 10.04 -31.16 10.18
N ASN A 504 11.20 -30.60 10.52
CA ASN A 504 11.89 -30.90 11.77
C ASN A 504 11.08 -30.46 13.00
N ASN A 505 10.51 -29.25 13.00
CA ASN A 505 9.67 -28.79 14.11
C ASN A 505 8.36 -29.59 14.24
N LYS A 506 7.76 -30.05 13.13
CA LYS A 506 6.61 -30.98 13.19
C LYS A 506 7.00 -32.32 13.82
N LYS A 507 8.21 -32.80 13.57
CA LYS A 507 8.73 -34.05 14.17
C LYS A 507 8.95 -33.88 15.67
N VAL A 508 9.63 -32.80 16.09
CA VAL A 508 9.85 -32.45 17.51
C VAL A 508 8.53 -32.19 18.25
N PHE A 509 7.56 -31.52 17.61
CA PHE A 509 6.24 -31.29 18.20
C PHE A 509 5.45 -32.59 18.38
N LYS A 510 5.52 -33.53 17.41
CA LYS A 510 4.92 -34.87 17.56
C LYS A 510 5.58 -35.66 18.69
N GLU A 511 6.90 -35.60 18.83
CA GLU A 511 7.62 -36.21 19.95
C GLU A 511 7.19 -35.61 21.29
N LYS A 512 7.05 -34.29 21.38
CA LYS A 512 6.58 -33.62 22.61
C LYS A 512 5.14 -33.98 22.97
N GLN A 513 4.23 -34.05 21.99
CA GLN A 513 2.85 -34.54 22.20
C GLN A 513 2.81 -36.01 22.64
N PHE A 514 3.71 -36.84 22.13
CA PHE A 514 3.82 -38.24 22.55
C PHE A 514 4.26 -38.34 24.02
N VAL A 515 5.27 -37.56 24.42
CA VAL A 515 5.75 -37.49 25.82
C VAL A 515 4.66 -36.97 26.76
N GLU A 516 3.92 -35.92 26.38
CA GLU A 516 2.80 -35.40 27.18
C GLU A 516 1.68 -36.42 27.37
N LYS A 517 1.32 -37.17 26.31
CA LYS A 517 0.33 -38.26 26.40
C LYS A 517 0.83 -39.41 27.28
N ALA A 518 2.10 -39.80 27.17
CA ALA A 518 2.68 -40.84 28.00
C ALA A 518 2.67 -40.44 29.49
N ASN A 519 3.08 -39.20 29.81
CA ASN A 519 3.03 -38.67 31.17
C ASN A 519 1.61 -38.63 31.73
N PHE A 520 0.62 -38.24 30.92
CA PHE A 520 -0.78 -38.25 31.33
C PHE A 520 -1.27 -39.66 31.67
N ILE A 521 -0.93 -40.67 30.86
CA ILE A 521 -1.28 -42.06 31.13
C ILE A 521 -0.64 -42.55 32.44
N VAL A 522 0.63 -42.23 32.68
CA VAL A 522 1.32 -42.58 33.93
C VAL A 522 0.63 -41.93 35.14
N ILE A 523 0.25 -40.66 35.04
CA ILE A 523 -0.48 -39.94 36.11
C ILE A 523 -1.83 -40.63 36.40
N VAL A 524 -2.57 -41.02 35.36
CA VAL A 524 -3.85 -41.74 35.53
C VAL A 524 -3.63 -43.08 36.24
N ILE A 525 -2.63 -43.86 35.81
CA ILE A 525 -2.30 -45.14 36.44
C ILE A 525 -1.96 -44.95 37.92
N VAL A 526 -1.06 -44.03 38.24
CA VAL A 526 -0.66 -43.74 39.63
C VAL A 526 -1.87 -43.30 40.47
N THR A 527 -2.73 -42.45 39.92
CA THR A 527 -3.94 -41.98 40.61
C THR A 527 -4.89 -43.13 40.91
N VAL A 528 -5.09 -44.05 39.96
CA VAL A 528 -5.90 -45.26 40.17
C VAL A 528 -5.32 -46.12 41.28
N PHE A 529 -4.01 -46.39 41.27
CA PHE A 529 -3.35 -47.18 42.32
C PHE A 529 -3.46 -46.53 43.70
N VAL A 530 -3.24 -45.22 43.80
CA VAL A 530 -3.40 -44.47 45.06
C VAL A 530 -4.85 -44.54 45.54
N THR A 531 -5.83 -44.42 44.64
CA THR A 531 -7.25 -44.50 44.98
C THR A 531 -7.62 -45.89 45.48
N ILE A 532 -7.16 -46.96 44.82
CA ILE A 532 -7.35 -48.35 45.26
C ILE A 532 -6.71 -48.55 46.63
N PHE A 533 -5.48 -48.05 46.84
CA PHE A 533 -4.79 -48.16 48.12
C PHE A 533 -5.55 -47.45 49.25
N ILE A 534 -6.05 -46.24 48.99
CA ILE A 534 -6.86 -45.48 49.95
C ILE A 534 -8.17 -46.24 50.27
N ILE A 535 -8.86 -46.77 49.25
CA ILE A 535 -10.07 -47.57 49.44
C ILE A 535 -9.76 -48.82 50.29
N MET A 536 -8.69 -49.55 49.97
CA MET A 536 -8.25 -50.72 50.76
C MET A 536 -7.91 -50.34 52.20
N PHE A 537 -7.23 -49.22 52.42
CA PHE A 537 -6.91 -48.71 53.75
C PHE A 537 -8.17 -48.41 54.57
N PHE A 538 -9.16 -47.74 53.98
CA PHE A 538 -10.43 -47.46 54.66
C PHE A 538 -11.30 -48.70 54.87
N VAL A 539 -11.32 -49.65 53.92
CA VAL A 539 -12.02 -50.93 54.07
C VAL A 539 -11.38 -51.76 55.18
N SER A 540 -10.05 -51.83 55.24
CA SER A 540 -9.31 -52.52 56.30
C SER A 540 -9.61 -51.90 57.67
N LYS A 541 -9.56 -50.56 57.76
CA LYS A 541 -9.87 -49.82 58.98
C LYS A 541 -11.32 -50.00 59.45
N LYS A 542 -12.27 -50.14 58.52
CA LYS A 542 -13.68 -50.44 58.85
C LYS A 542 -13.86 -51.89 59.31
N LYS A 543 -13.09 -52.83 58.75
CA LYS A 543 -13.07 -54.24 59.17
C LYS A 543 -12.50 -54.39 60.59
N ASP A 544 -11.46 -53.62 60.93
CA ASP A 544 -10.91 -53.58 62.29
C ASP A 544 -11.87 -52.90 63.28
N LYS A 545 -12.58 -51.84 62.88
CA LYS A 545 -13.59 -51.20 63.74
C LYS A 545 -14.77 -52.14 64.05
N ASN A 546 -15.14 -53.00 63.11
CA ASN A 546 -16.17 -54.04 63.30
C ASN A 546 -15.67 -55.27 64.09
N LYS A 547 -14.35 -55.39 64.32
CA LYS A 547 -13.75 -56.47 65.13
C LYS A 547 -13.80 -56.17 66.64
N PHE A 548 -14.03 -54.90 67.01
CA PHE A 548 -14.17 -54.42 68.40
C PHE A 548 -15.62 -54.09 68.80
N LEU A 549 -16.61 -54.45 67.96
CA LEU A 549 -18.04 -54.27 68.21
C LEU A 549 -18.82 -55.60 68.13
N ARG A 550 -18.19 -56.69 68.56
CA ARG A 550 -18.86 -57.97 68.77
C ARG A 550 -18.94 -58.29 70.25
#